data_AF-A0A0W1EJE5-F1
#
_entry.id   AF-A0A0W1EJE5-F1
#
_cell.length_a   1.000
_cell.length_b   1.000
_cell.length_c   1.000
_cell.angle_alpha   90.00
_cell.angle_beta   90.00
_cell.angle_gamma   90.00
#
_symmetry.space_group_name_H-M   'P 1'
#
loop_
_entity.id
_entity.type
_entity.pdbx_description
1 polymer ?
#
loop_
_entity_poly.entity_id
_entity_poly.type
_entity_poly.pdbx_seq_one_letter_code
_entity_poly.pdbx_strand_id
1 'polypeptide(L)'
;MISRRVIVVALAGVAVSPVAFAQPTLRPVRLLVVRRPANLPSSNCAAPCIRGSVYDVGDVQGPIAPAAIFTSHRTPICDVIERPWAGNAPSISAVPKGVYAAKIRTDATKPWMETTPSRAWRIEISGVPGGRSAIQFHYGTDVKWSEGCFIVGRLLDASTGGGIGANYCKVEGADDALAALRSAIEGPGNDRTRIEVTVADSTDLFGSGATTC
;
A
#
# COMPACT_ATOMS: atom_id res chain seq x y z
N MET A 1 -21.43 85.71 -14.85
CA MET A 1 -20.28 84.83 -15.17
C MET A 1 -20.05 83.92 -13.98
N ILE A 2 -20.36 82.62 -14.09
CA ILE A 2 -20.21 81.64 -12.99
C ILE A 2 -19.03 80.73 -13.36
N SER A 3 -17.93 80.82 -12.61
CA SER A 3 -16.74 80.00 -12.78
C SER A 3 -16.90 78.69 -11.99
N ARG A 4 -17.10 77.58 -12.69
CA ARG A 4 -17.11 76.23 -12.11
C ARG A 4 -15.66 75.74 -11.97
N ARG A 5 -15.17 75.64 -10.75
CA ARG A 5 -13.90 74.96 -10.44
C ARG A 5 -14.16 73.47 -10.32
N VAL A 6 -13.56 72.69 -11.22
CA VAL A 6 -13.53 71.23 -11.18
C VAL A 6 -12.45 70.81 -10.18
N ILE A 7 -12.86 70.15 -9.09
CA ILE A 7 -11.93 69.54 -8.13
C ILE A 7 -11.68 68.10 -8.61
N VAL A 8 -10.46 67.84 -9.05
CA VAL A 8 -9.99 66.49 -9.39
C VAL A 8 -9.43 65.87 -8.11
N VAL A 9 -10.16 64.90 -7.53
CA VAL A 9 -9.67 64.10 -6.40
C VAL A 9 -8.91 62.90 -6.96
N ALA A 10 -7.59 62.91 -6.81
CA ALA A 10 -6.73 61.78 -7.17
C ALA A 10 -6.85 60.68 -6.11
N LEU A 11 -7.51 59.58 -6.45
CA LEU A 11 -7.50 58.35 -5.66
C LEU A 11 -6.16 57.64 -5.86
N ALA A 12 -5.30 57.71 -4.85
CA ALA A 12 -4.08 56.91 -4.80
C ALA A 12 -4.46 55.43 -4.62
N GLY A 13 -4.38 54.66 -5.70
CA GLY A 13 -4.58 53.21 -5.67
C GLY A 13 -3.44 52.53 -4.93
N VAL A 14 -3.74 51.90 -3.79
CA VAL A 14 -2.80 51.01 -3.10
C VAL A 14 -2.69 49.72 -3.93
N ALA A 15 -1.57 49.56 -4.63
CA ALA A 15 -1.26 48.33 -5.32
C ALA A 15 -0.97 47.22 -4.29
N VAL A 16 -1.95 46.34 -4.05
CA VAL A 16 -1.74 45.13 -3.25
C VAL A 16 -0.99 44.15 -4.14
N SER A 17 0.31 44.01 -3.93
CA SER A 17 1.09 42.98 -4.63
C SER A 17 0.51 41.60 -4.27
N PRO A 18 0.19 40.74 -5.25
CA PRO A 18 -0.28 39.40 -4.96
C PRO A 18 0.85 38.65 -4.24
N VAL A 19 0.59 38.23 -3.00
CA VAL A 19 1.46 37.29 -2.30
C VAL A 19 1.42 35.99 -3.12
N ALA A 20 2.54 35.68 -3.78
CA ALA A 20 2.70 34.42 -4.49
C ALA A 20 2.73 33.30 -3.45
N PHE A 21 1.60 32.63 -3.23
CA PHE A 21 1.56 31.41 -2.45
C PHE A 21 2.32 30.33 -3.21
N ALA A 22 3.50 29.97 -2.71
CA ALA A 22 4.24 28.82 -3.21
C ALA A 22 3.33 27.58 -3.15
N GLN A 23 3.12 26.92 -4.28
CA GLN A 23 2.35 25.68 -4.27
C GLN A 23 3.10 24.65 -3.42
N PRO A 24 2.43 23.98 -2.47
CA PRO A 24 3.08 22.98 -1.65
C PRO A 24 3.63 21.88 -2.55
N THR A 25 4.93 21.61 -2.42
CA THR A 25 5.60 20.54 -3.17
C THR A 25 5.03 19.20 -2.71
N LEU A 26 4.39 18.47 -3.62
CA LEU A 26 3.87 17.14 -3.32
C LEU A 26 5.02 16.15 -3.07
N ARG A 27 4.89 15.34 -2.02
CA ARG A 27 5.87 14.30 -1.65
C ARG A 27 5.56 12.99 -2.37
N PRO A 28 6.56 12.22 -2.84
CA PRO A 28 6.30 10.88 -3.36
C PRO A 28 5.69 9.99 -2.29
N VAL A 29 4.81 9.07 -2.70
CA VAL A 29 4.24 8.04 -1.81
C VAL A 29 5.20 6.87 -1.75
N ARG A 30 5.61 6.48 -0.55
CA ARG A 30 6.50 5.34 -0.34
C ARG A 30 5.89 4.38 0.67
N LEU A 31 5.67 3.14 0.25
CA LEU A 31 5.12 2.08 1.08
C LEU A 31 6.18 0.99 1.28
N LEU A 32 6.20 0.40 2.48
CA LEU A 32 6.96 -0.82 2.75
C LEU A 32 6.00 -1.96 3.08
N VAL A 33 6.13 -3.05 2.36
CA VAL A 33 5.50 -4.33 2.69
C VAL A 33 6.54 -5.20 3.37
N VAL A 34 6.28 -5.56 4.63
CA VAL A 34 7.12 -6.51 5.37
C VAL A 34 6.37 -7.82 5.50
N ARG A 35 6.82 -8.83 4.77
CA ARG A 35 6.32 -10.19 4.84
C ARG A 35 6.88 -10.89 6.06
N ARG A 36 6.08 -11.76 6.67
CA ARG A 36 6.42 -12.54 7.85
C ARG A 36 6.38 -14.02 7.51
N PRO A 37 7.29 -14.82 8.10
CA PRO A 37 7.24 -16.26 7.93
C PRO A 37 5.90 -16.80 8.41
N ALA A 38 5.53 -17.96 7.87
CA ALA A 38 4.43 -18.71 8.43
C ALA A 38 4.80 -19.16 9.84
N ASN A 39 4.09 -18.64 10.84
CA ASN A 39 4.13 -19.18 12.20
C ASN A 39 3.36 -20.52 12.21
N LEU A 40 3.80 -21.50 11.43
CA LEU A 40 3.33 -22.87 11.54
C LEU A 40 4.37 -23.67 12.33
N PRO A 41 3.95 -24.62 13.19
CA PRO A 41 4.88 -25.59 13.75
C PRO A 41 5.70 -26.23 12.63
N SER A 42 6.98 -26.48 12.90
CA SER A 42 8.05 -26.85 11.95
C SER A 42 7.81 -28.10 11.09
N SER A 43 6.67 -28.77 11.24
CA SER A 43 6.26 -29.95 10.48
C SER A 43 5.18 -29.67 9.43
N ASN A 44 4.66 -28.44 9.32
CA ASN A 44 3.49 -28.18 8.48
C ASN A 44 3.84 -27.34 7.25
N CYS A 45 4.33 -28.04 6.21
CA CYS A 45 4.53 -27.54 4.85
C CYS A 45 3.26 -27.07 4.13
N ALA A 46 2.16 -27.00 4.86
CA ALA A 46 0.84 -26.73 4.33
C ALA A 46 0.46 -25.25 4.36
N ALA A 47 1.30 -24.31 4.84
CA ALA A 47 0.99 -22.86 4.76
C ALA A 47 0.94 -22.44 3.29
N PRO A 48 -0.26 -22.21 2.70
CA PRO A 48 -0.38 -21.88 1.30
C PRO A 48 -0.27 -20.36 1.06
N CYS A 49 -0.05 -19.56 2.11
CA CYS A 49 -0.03 -18.11 2.02
C CYS A 49 1.11 -17.48 2.82
N ILE A 50 1.48 -16.28 2.40
CA ILE A 50 2.45 -15.42 3.04
C ILE A 50 1.67 -14.27 3.67
N ARG A 51 1.94 -13.98 4.95
CA ARG A 51 1.34 -12.83 5.64
C ARG A 51 2.32 -11.67 5.62
N GLY A 52 1.81 -10.46 5.70
CA GLY A 52 2.65 -9.27 5.85
C GLY A 52 1.87 -8.07 6.36
N SER A 53 2.58 -6.97 6.55
CA SER A 53 1.98 -5.68 6.88
C SER A 53 2.55 -4.57 6.00
N VAL A 54 1.72 -3.57 5.72
CA VAL A 54 2.06 -2.40 4.92
C VAL A 54 2.28 -1.20 5.83
N TYR A 55 3.36 -0.47 5.62
CA TYR A 55 3.74 0.71 6.39
C TYR A 55 3.90 1.92 5.48
N ASP A 56 3.52 3.10 5.97
CA ASP A 56 3.89 4.38 5.35
C ASP A 56 5.33 4.72 5.75
N VAL A 57 6.16 4.93 4.74
CA VAL A 57 7.58 5.28 4.87
C VAL A 57 7.93 6.49 4.00
N GLY A 58 6.94 7.31 3.65
CA GLY A 58 7.12 8.54 2.86
C GLY A 58 8.01 9.59 3.52
N ASP A 59 8.23 9.50 4.84
CA ASP A 59 9.13 10.34 5.61
C ASP A 59 10.58 9.81 5.67
N VAL A 60 10.81 8.55 5.28
CA VAL A 60 12.15 7.97 5.26
C VAL A 60 12.92 8.49 4.04
N GLN A 61 14.13 8.99 4.27
CA GLN A 61 15.03 9.42 3.19
C GLN A 61 15.94 8.26 2.76
N GLY A 62 16.18 8.13 1.45
CA GLY A 62 17.08 7.11 0.91
C GLY A 62 16.49 5.69 0.87
N PRO A 63 17.35 4.66 0.77
CA PRO A 63 16.92 3.26 0.72
C PRO A 63 16.16 2.83 1.97
N ILE A 64 15.06 2.11 1.80
CA ILE A 64 14.23 1.61 2.91
C ILE A 64 14.84 0.31 3.43
N ALA A 65 15.48 0.35 4.60
CA ALA A 65 15.93 -0.83 5.32
C ALA A 65 14.77 -1.37 6.19
N PRO A 66 14.35 -2.65 6.05
CA PRO A 66 13.24 -3.21 6.83
C PRO A 66 13.46 -3.12 8.34
N ALA A 67 14.72 -3.26 8.78
CA ALA A 67 15.12 -3.13 10.18
C ALA A 67 14.75 -1.76 10.80
N ALA A 68 14.75 -0.69 10.01
CA ALA A 68 14.43 0.66 10.50
C ALA A 68 12.95 0.84 10.87
N ILE A 69 12.06 0.00 10.34
CA ILE A 69 10.63 0.04 10.69
C ILE A 69 10.38 -0.59 12.06
N PHE A 70 11.13 -1.64 12.40
CA PHE A 70 11.00 -2.30 13.70
C PHE A 70 11.51 -1.43 14.85
N THR A 71 12.52 -0.59 14.62
CA THR A 71 13.06 0.32 15.64
C THR A 71 12.25 1.60 15.81
N SER A 72 11.43 1.98 14.82
CA SER A 72 10.64 3.22 14.84
C SER A 72 9.23 3.05 15.41
N HIS A 73 8.86 1.86 15.91
CA HIS A 73 7.53 1.56 16.48
C HIS A 73 6.36 1.97 15.57
N ARG A 74 6.55 1.92 14.25
CA ARG A 74 5.51 2.32 13.28
C ARG A 74 4.34 1.37 13.34
N THR A 75 3.14 1.94 13.38
CA THR A 75 1.89 1.19 13.22
C THR A 75 1.68 0.85 11.74
N PRO A 76 1.34 -0.39 11.39
CA PRO A 76 0.98 -0.73 10.02
C PRO A 76 -0.30 -0.01 9.60
N ILE A 77 -0.37 0.40 8.33
CA ILE A 77 -1.57 0.94 7.69
C ILE A 77 -2.64 -0.16 7.60
N CYS A 78 -2.21 -1.33 7.17
CA CYS A 78 -3.01 -2.53 7.04
C CYS A 78 -2.11 -3.77 6.98
N ASP A 79 -2.75 -4.92 7.00
CA ASP A 79 -2.12 -6.20 6.75
C ASP A 79 -2.43 -6.74 5.36
N VAL A 80 -1.62 -7.69 4.91
CA VAL A 80 -1.80 -8.39 3.65
C VAL A 80 -1.65 -9.89 3.79
N ILE A 81 -2.34 -10.61 2.90
CA ILE A 81 -2.06 -12.00 2.58
C ILE A 81 -1.79 -12.15 1.08
N GLU A 82 -0.85 -13.03 0.76
CA GLU A 82 -0.48 -13.39 -0.61
C GLU A 82 -0.48 -14.91 -0.74
N ARG A 83 -1.07 -15.45 -1.79
CA ARG A 83 -0.84 -16.83 -2.20
C ARG A 83 0.23 -16.85 -3.31
N PRO A 84 1.22 -17.75 -3.22
CA PRO A 84 2.13 -18.02 -4.32
C PRO A 84 1.37 -18.27 -5.63
N TRP A 85 1.93 -17.80 -6.74
CA TRP A 85 1.41 -18.05 -8.09
C TRP A 85 1.42 -19.55 -8.40
N ALA A 86 0.48 -20.05 -9.22
CA ALA A 86 0.50 -21.41 -9.74
C ALA A 86 1.87 -21.81 -10.30
N GLY A 87 2.51 -22.81 -9.70
CA GLY A 87 3.85 -23.29 -10.10
C GLY A 87 5.02 -22.74 -9.28
N ASN A 88 4.78 -21.77 -8.39
CA ASN A 88 5.75 -21.48 -7.33
C ASN A 88 5.73 -22.60 -6.28
N ALA A 89 6.87 -22.83 -5.63
CA ALA A 89 6.91 -23.66 -4.42
C ALA A 89 6.02 -23.04 -3.32
N PRO A 90 5.40 -23.85 -2.45
CA PRO A 90 4.62 -23.36 -1.33
C PRO A 90 5.40 -22.31 -0.52
N SER A 91 4.69 -21.30 -0.02
CA SER A 91 5.26 -20.17 0.71
C SER A 91 6.23 -19.26 -0.06
N ILE A 92 6.58 -19.53 -1.33
CA ILE A 92 7.42 -18.63 -2.14
C ILE A 92 6.58 -17.56 -2.84
N SER A 93 6.82 -16.29 -2.49
CA SER A 93 6.08 -15.16 -3.05
C SER A 93 6.23 -15.05 -4.57
N ALA A 94 5.16 -14.64 -5.23
CA ALA A 94 5.17 -14.25 -6.63
C ALA A 94 5.88 -12.91 -6.86
N VAL A 95 6.20 -12.17 -5.79
CA VAL A 95 6.86 -10.87 -5.84
C VAL A 95 8.20 -10.96 -5.13
N PRO A 96 9.34 -10.93 -5.83
CA PRO A 96 10.64 -10.92 -5.18
C PRO A 96 10.81 -9.73 -4.22
N LYS A 97 11.82 -9.81 -3.35
CA LYS A 97 12.26 -8.62 -2.59
C LYS A 97 12.74 -7.56 -3.58
N GLY A 98 12.39 -6.30 -3.36
CA GLY A 98 12.76 -5.22 -4.28
C GLY A 98 11.91 -3.98 -4.12
N VAL A 99 12.15 -3.03 -5.02
CA VAL A 99 11.44 -1.75 -5.08
C VAL A 99 10.68 -1.70 -6.40
N TYR A 100 9.39 -1.41 -6.33
CA TYR A 100 8.49 -1.45 -7.48
C TYR A 100 7.72 -0.12 -7.61
N ALA A 101 7.63 0.39 -8.83
CA ALA A 101 6.73 1.49 -9.15
C ALA A 101 5.28 0.97 -9.14
N ALA A 102 4.37 1.77 -8.59
CA ALA A 102 2.95 1.44 -8.54
C ALA A 102 2.08 2.54 -9.15
N LYS A 103 0.88 2.15 -9.57
CA LYS A 103 -0.17 3.07 -10.06
C LYS A 103 -1.50 2.74 -9.41
N ILE A 104 -2.33 3.76 -9.22
CA ILE A 104 -3.71 3.59 -8.76
C ILE A 104 -4.56 3.04 -9.91
N ARG A 105 -5.45 2.10 -9.59
CA ARG A 105 -6.48 1.59 -10.48
C ARG A 105 -7.85 1.72 -9.82
N THR A 106 -8.82 2.18 -10.61
CA THR A 106 -10.22 2.35 -10.20
C THR A 106 -11.19 1.79 -11.24
N ASP A 107 -10.66 1.18 -12.30
CA ASP A 107 -11.48 0.55 -13.32
C ASP A 107 -12.23 -0.66 -12.76
N ALA A 108 -13.51 -0.76 -13.07
CA ALA A 108 -14.41 -1.79 -12.57
C ALA A 108 -14.48 -2.97 -13.55
N THR A 109 -13.41 -3.77 -13.63
CA THR A 109 -13.33 -4.91 -14.59
C THR A 109 -14.20 -6.11 -14.25
N LYS A 110 -14.88 -6.10 -13.10
CA LYS A 110 -15.75 -7.19 -12.65
C LYS A 110 -17.09 -6.62 -12.21
N PRO A 111 -18.22 -7.34 -12.40
CA PRO A 111 -19.54 -6.82 -12.04
C PRO A 111 -19.67 -6.37 -10.57
N TRP A 112 -19.01 -7.07 -9.64
CA TRP A 112 -19.03 -6.68 -8.22
C TRP A 112 -18.27 -5.37 -7.92
N MET A 113 -17.32 -4.98 -8.78
CA MET A 113 -16.61 -3.71 -8.65
C MET A 113 -17.50 -2.53 -9.06
N GLU A 114 -18.44 -2.75 -9.99
CA GLU A 114 -19.41 -1.73 -10.41
C GLU A 114 -20.43 -1.46 -9.31
N THR A 115 -20.90 -2.52 -8.64
CA THR A 115 -21.88 -2.39 -7.56
C THR A 115 -21.29 -1.83 -6.27
N THR A 116 -19.97 -1.98 -6.05
CA THR A 116 -19.27 -1.39 -4.91
C THR A 116 -17.99 -0.65 -5.36
N PRO A 117 -18.10 0.56 -5.92
CA PRO A 117 -16.96 1.28 -6.53
C PRO A 117 -15.79 1.54 -5.58
N SER A 118 -16.06 1.70 -4.28
CA SER A 118 -15.00 1.84 -3.26
C SER A 118 -14.06 0.63 -3.22
N ARG A 119 -14.58 -0.58 -3.47
CA ARG A 119 -13.82 -1.84 -3.50
C ARG A 119 -13.11 -2.10 -4.84
N ALA A 120 -13.41 -1.31 -5.87
CA ALA A 120 -12.70 -1.34 -7.15
C ALA A 120 -11.31 -0.67 -7.05
N TRP A 121 -11.13 0.22 -6.06
CA TRP A 121 -9.87 0.89 -5.81
C TRP A 121 -8.78 -0.12 -5.43
N ARG A 122 -7.61 0.02 -6.04
CA ARG A 122 -6.42 -0.81 -5.79
C ARG A 122 -5.17 -0.11 -6.30
N ILE A 123 -4.01 -0.60 -5.89
CA ILE A 123 -2.74 -0.26 -6.56
C ILE A 123 -2.18 -1.47 -7.28
N GLU A 124 -1.56 -1.23 -8.44
CA GLU A 124 -0.88 -2.25 -9.24
C GLU A 124 0.61 -1.94 -9.29
N ILE A 125 1.44 -2.90 -8.92
CA ILE A 125 2.90 -2.80 -9.04
C ILE A 125 3.35 -3.25 -10.43
N SER A 126 4.48 -2.69 -10.88
CA SER A 126 5.07 -2.96 -12.19
C SER A 126 6.56 -3.33 -12.05
N GLY A 127 7.12 -3.93 -13.11
CA GLY A 127 8.53 -4.32 -13.13
C GLY A 127 8.84 -5.58 -12.32
N VAL A 128 7.85 -6.43 -12.03
CA VAL A 128 8.08 -7.70 -11.33
C VAL A 128 8.81 -8.68 -12.27
N PRO A 129 9.97 -9.24 -11.87
CA PRO A 129 10.74 -10.17 -12.71
C PRO A 129 9.95 -11.41 -13.14
N GLY A 130 10.38 -12.03 -14.24
CA GLY A 130 9.77 -13.25 -14.77
C GLY A 130 8.49 -13.03 -15.59
N GLY A 131 8.27 -11.80 -16.09
CA GLY A 131 7.13 -11.47 -16.95
C GLY A 131 5.79 -11.37 -16.21
N ARG A 132 5.82 -11.32 -14.88
CA ARG A 132 4.61 -11.23 -14.05
C ARG A 132 3.99 -9.84 -14.16
N SER A 133 2.68 -9.79 -14.30
CA SER A 133 1.92 -8.54 -14.47
C SER A 133 0.60 -8.59 -13.70
N ALA A 134 -0.08 -7.45 -13.62
CA ALA A 134 -1.36 -7.30 -12.92
C ALA A 134 -1.33 -7.68 -11.42
N ILE A 135 -0.15 -7.57 -10.79
CA ILE A 135 0.03 -7.81 -9.36
C ILE A 135 -0.48 -6.60 -8.59
N GLN A 136 -1.48 -6.83 -7.73
CA GLN A 136 -2.25 -5.75 -7.12
C GLN A 136 -2.34 -5.88 -5.60
N PHE A 137 -2.48 -4.74 -4.92
CA PHE A 137 -2.96 -4.64 -3.54
C PHE A 137 -4.42 -4.22 -3.61
N HIS A 138 -5.32 -5.13 -3.26
CA HIS A 138 -6.75 -4.95 -3.52
C HIS A 138 -7.63 -5.53 -2.42
N TYR A 139 -8.89 -5.13 -2.46
CA TYR A 139 -9.95 -5.71 -1.65
C TYR A 139 -10.12 -7.21 -1.95
N GLY A 140 -10.26 -8.03 -0.91
CA GLY A 140 -10.64 -9.42 -1.07
C GLY A 140 -11.06 -10.07 0.24
N THR A 141 -11.97 -11.02 0.14
CA THR A 141 -12.40 -11.86 1.27
C THR A 141 -12.17 -13.34 1.01
N ASP A 142 -11.96 -13.73 -0.25
CA ASP A 142 -11.56 -15.07 -0.64
C ASP A 142 -10.05 -15.12 -0.86
N VAL A 143 -9.36 -15.96 -0.09
CA VAL A 143 -7.92 -16.19 -0.20
C VAL A 143 -7.48 -16.55 -1.64
N LYS A 144 -8.33 -17.20 -2.43
CA LYS A 144 -8.01 -17.53 -3.83
C LYS A 144 -7.74 -16.29 -4.69
N TRP A 145 -8.26 -15.12 -4.30
CA TRP A 145 -8.02 -13.88 -5.02
C TRP A 145 -6.63 -13.28 -4.76
N SER A 146 -5.88 -13.83 -3.79
CA SER A 146 -4.50 -13.42 -3.49
C SER A 146 -3.46 -14.19 -4.30
N GLU A 147 -3.85 -15.04 -5.24
CA GLU A 147 -2.89 -15.75 -6.09
C GLU A 147 -2.12 -14.74 -6.96
N GLY A 148 -0.86 -14.51 -6.62
CA GLY A 148 -0.06 -13.47 -7.26
C GLY A 148 -0.42 -12.03 -6.87
N CYS A 149 -1.28 -11.82 -5.88
CA CYS A 149 -1.74 -10.51 -5.46
C CYS A 149 -1.73 -10.41 -3.94
N PHE A 150 -1.79 -9.18 -3.42
CA PHE A 150 -1.94 -8.91 -2.01
C PHE A 150 -3.39 -8.54 -1.72
N ILE A 151 -4.08 -9.37 -0.95
CA ILE A 151 -5.38 -8.98 -0.37
C ILE A 151 -5.10 -8.16 0.88
N VAL A 152 -5.69 -6.97 0.98
CA VAL A 152 -5.56 -6.09 2.16
C VAL A 152 -6.64 -6.39 3.20
N GLY A 153 -6.29 -6.25 4.47
CA GLY A 153 -7.21 -6.40 5.60
C GLY A 153 -6.48 -6.20 6.93
N ARG A 154 -7.02 -6.77 8.00
CA ARG A 154 -6.37 -6.95 9.30
C ARG A 154 -6.14 -8.44 9.50
N LEU A 155 -4.93 -8.84 9.90
CA LEU A 155 -4.64 -10.24 10.20
C LEU A 155 -5.50 -10.67 11.38
N LEU A 156 -6.20 -11.79 11.21
CA LEU A 156 -6.74 -12.52 12.35
C LEU A 156 -5.59 -13.14 13.14
N ASP A 157 -5.56 -12.93 14.45
CA ASP A 157 -4.60 -13.56 15.34
C ASP A 157 -4.69 -15.08 15.22
N ALA A 158 -3.54 -15.73 15.04
CA ALA A 158 -3.47 -17.19 14.94
C ALA A 158 -3.81 -17.90 16.28
N SER A 159 -3.91 -17.13 17.37
CA SER A 159 -4.18 -17.57 18.74
C SER A 159 -5.64 -17.47 19.17
N THR A 160 -6.50 -16.76 18.43
CA THR A 160 -7.93 -16.64 18.76
C THR A 160 -8.75 -17.78 18.15
N GLY A 161 -8.95 -18.83 18.96
CA GLY A 161 -10.16 -19.67 18.94
C GLY A 161 -10.40 -20.63 17.76
N GLY A 162 -9.46 -20.81 16.83
CA GLY A 162 -9.60 -21.73 15.69
C GLY A 162 -8.38 -22.60 15.38
N GLY A 163 -7.30 -22.44 16.15
CA GLY A 163 -5.99 -23.00 15.84
C GLY A 163 -5.28 -22.23 14.72
N ILE A 164 -3.94 -22.30 14.74
CA ILE A 164 -3.07 -21.58 13.81
C ILE A 164 -3.48 -21.84 12.34
N GLY A 165 -3.95 -23.04 11.98
CA GLY A 165 -4.30 -23.39 10.61
C GLY A 165 -5.56 -22.73 10.03
N ALA A 166 -6.60 -22.49 10.82
CA ALA A 166 -7.91 -22.07 10.28
C ALA A 166 -7.98 -20.59 9.86
N ASN A 167 -7.12 -19.76 10.46
CA ASN A 167 -7.15 -18.30 10.30
C ASN A 167 -5.89 -17.73 9.64
N TYR A 168 -4.89 -18.57 9.39
CA TYR A 168 -3.60 -18.12 8.86
C TYR A 168 -3.72 -17.40 7.52
N CYS A 169 -4.55 -17.91 6.60
CA CYS A 169 -4.78 -17.28 5.29
C CYS A 169 -6.07 -16.47 5.22
N LYS A 170 -6.45 -15.84 6.34
CA LYS A 170 -7.61 -14.97 6.41
C LYS A 170 -7.21 -13.59 6.90
N VAL A 171 -7.90 -12.61 6.34
CA VAL A 171 -7.94 -11.23 6.82
C VAL A 171 -9.39 -10.82 7.03
N GLU A 172 -9.61 -9.89 7.95
CA GLU A 172 -10.90 -9.26 8.20
C GLU A 172 -10.81 -7.75 8.00
N GLY A 173 -11.93 -7.02 8.08
CA GLY A 173 -11.91 -5.56 7.98
C GLY A 173 -11.33 -5.03 6.66
N ALA A 174 -11.56 -5.75 5.56
CA ALA A 174 -10.99 -5.40 4.25
C ALA A 174 -11.40 -4.00 3.76
N ASP A 175 -12.62 -3.55 4.08
CA ASP A 175 -13.09 -2.20 3.75
C ASP A 175 -12.28 -1.12 4.49
N ASP A 176 -12.07 -1.27 5.80
CA ASP A 176 -11.30 -0.31 6.61
C ASP A 176 -9.83 -0.31 6.19
N ALA A 177 -9.24 -1.48 5.95
CA ALA A 177 -7.88 -1.62 5.48
C ALA A 177 -7.66 -0.97 4.10
N LEU A 178 -8.63 -1.14 3.18
CA LEU A 178 -8.59 -0.50 1.87
C LEU A 178 -8.72 1.01 2.00
N ALA A 179 -9.61 1.49 2.86
CA ALA A 179 -9.78 2.92 3.14
C ALA A 179 -8.52 3.53 3.76
N ALA A 180 -7.87 2.85 4.70
CA ALA A 180 -6.62 3.28 5.31
C ALA A 180 -5.48 3.34 4.28
N LEU A 181 -5.33 2.30 3.46
CA LEU A 181 -4.34 2.29 2.38
C LEU A 181 -4.60 3.41 1.37
N ARG A 182 -5.85 3.59 0.96
CA ARG A 182 -6.24 4.67 0.06
C ARG A 182 -5.94 6.04 0.68
N SER A 183 -6.24 6.25 1.95
CA SER A 183 -5.97 7.50 2.65
C SER A 183 -4.46 7.79 2.73
N ALA A 184 -3.64 6.78 3.01
CA ALA A 184 -2.19 6.90 3.05
C ALA A 184 -1.58 7.29 1.68
N ILE A 185 -2.18 6.86 0.57
CA ILE A 185 -1.70 7.17 -0.79
C ILE A 185 -2.29 8.48 -1.30
N GLU A 186 -3.61 8.66 -1.19
CA GLU A 186 -4.34 9.79 -1.77
C GLU A 186 -4.40 11.02 -0.85
N GLY A 187 -3.86 10.93 0.36
CA GLY A 187 -3.84 11.99 1.35
C GLY A 187 -3.28 13.32 0.84
N PRO A 188 -3.68 14.46 1.44
CA PRO A 188 -3.20 15.77 1.04
C PRO A 188 -1.67 15.84 1.16
N GLY A 189 -1.03 16.46 0.17
CA GLY A 189 0.43 16.60 0.11
C GLY A 189 1.14 15.41 -0.56
N ASN A 190 0.44 14.32 -0.89
CA ASN A 190 1.03 13.20 -1.62
C ASN A 190 0.96 13.40 -3.15
N ASP A 191 2.02 12.98 -3.82
CA ASP A 191 2.10 12.86 -5.27
C ASP A 191 1.67 11.46 -5.71
N ARG A 192 0.42 11.36 -6.15
CA ARG A 192 -0.21 10.10 -6.57
C ARG A 192 0.37 9.54 -7.87
N THR A 193 1.21 10.29 -8.57
CA THR A 193 1.90 9.84 -9.79
C THR A 193 3.25 9.19 -9.49
N ARG A 194 3.77 9.35 -8.26
CA ARG A 194 5.04 8.80 -7.81
C ARG A 194 4.81 7.90 -6.59
N ILE A 195 4.31 6.70 -6.85
CA ILE A 195 4.09 5.67 -5.82
C ILE A 195 5.17 4.60 -5.95
N GLU A 196 5.86 4.33 -4.83
CA GLU A 196 6.86 3.30 -4.69
C GLU A 196 6.43 2.29 -3.63
N VAL A 197 6.55 1.00 -3.94
CA VAL A 197 6.30 -0.10 -3.00
C VAL A 197 7.59 -0.90 -2.86
N THR A 198 8.16 -0.89 -1.65
CA THR A 198 9.26 -1.77 -1.29
C THR A 198 8.70 -3.06 -0.73
N VAL A 199 9.14 -4.22 -1.24
CA VAL A 199 8.80 -5.54 -0.73
C VAL A 199 10.00 -6.11 -0.01
N ALA A 200 9.80 -6.49 1.25
CA ALA A 200 10.82 -7.03 2.13
C ALA A 200 10.28 -8.12 3.05
N ASP A 201 11.19 -8.75 3.81
CA ASP A 201 10.89 -9.81 4.76
C ASP A 201 11.37 -9.42 6.17
N SER A 202 10.63 -9.81 7.22
CA SER A 202 10.97 -9.51 8.63
C SER A 202 12.19 -10.29 9.16
N THR A 203 12.52 -11.40 8.50
CA THR A 203 13.69 -12.27 8.70
C THR A 203 13.98 -12.93 7.34
N ASP A 204 15.03 -13.74 7.19
CA ASP A 204 15.28 -14.45 5.93
C ASP A 204 14.20 -15.54 5.72
N LEU A 205 13.04 -15.11 5.24
CA LEU A 205 11.80 -15.89 5.03
C LEU A 205 12.01 -17.10 4.13
N PHE A 206 13.11 -17.07 3.37
CA PHE A 206 13.57 -18.06 2.39
C PHE A 206 15.05 -18.43 2.58
N GLY A 207 15.64 -18.17 3.76
CA GLY A 207 17.06 -18.44 4.01
C GLY A 207 17.41 -19.92 3.80
N SER A 208 18.68 -20.22 3.55
CA SER A 208 19.21 -21.56 3.22
C SER A 208 19.00 -22.66 4.28
N GLY A 209 18.43 -22.32 5.44
CA GLY A 209 18.01 -23.24 6.49
C GLY A 209 16.49 -23.33 6.67
N ALA A 210 15.69 -22.72 5.79
CA ALA A 210 14.27 -23.04 5.69
C ALA A 210 14.20 -24.53 5.35
N THR A 211 13.80 -25.34 6.33
CA THR A 211 13.54 -26.76 6.14
C THR A 211 12.74 -26.90 4.87
N THR A 212 13.33 -27.54 3.87
CA THR A 212 12.64 -27.94 2.64
C THR A 212 11.40 -28.71 3.07
N CYS A 213 10.27 -28.04 2.94
CA CYS A 213 9.16 -28.63 2.24
C CYS A 213 9.58 -28.88 0.79
#